data_AF-A0A9D5RSS0-F1
#
_entry.id   AF-A0A9D5RSS0-F1
#
_cell.length_a   1.000
_cell.length_b   1.000
_cell.length_c   1.000
_cell.angle_alpha   90.00
_cell.angle_beta   90.00
_cell.angle_gamma   90.00
#
_symmetry.space_group_name_H-M   'P 1'
#
loop_
_entity.id
_entity.type
_entity.pdbx_description
1 polymer ?
#
loop_
_entity_poly.entity_id
_entity_poly.type
_entity_poly.pdbx_seq_one_letter_code
_entity_poly.pdbx_strand_id
1 'polypeptide(L)'
;MLLKNSLKQMKRIKAKTFTFLFLMILTGAFLSIGVNLWLTCNENLKKYERVFKTIGVVNQKENTIEVTEHWDSSTKKYTYWDKPVYDSILPDSLLDFEGANYIIKPKQRPYYGSYCPDLKIWPLDLEEGLIRQAGSILEFVPYDDCIPANPVKVKVTKVIWGTSRKEGEDIWFCDQFNANPGLLKAGKTYVTAAISFSNPFDELGSEFLPYATPSNPTISTHKGNMSENVSEVKSRPFENWAEVTGNFYETKEGQKWKAVVKGYDHFFESTIPVVPTSKTYLLLDFYKGDVSIIHGRDIKDNEYEKGEKVCILPQELASRNNLNIGDSIHLQLYFSNYENSSSQNYLPSGSLVLDFGLLDEKQKAYPVFENSNYEIVGIYSGTDKTNYLTGYEMGYNAVIIPSNSVTNSDADSIVAYGPMKSYTTSFQIPNGTRKEYLEKFQALGIKNLKINFYDGGYEKLASGMRNLRIVAIILMAVSSATTLAVLFFFLFLFITKQKKRTAIERSLGMNKKSCILSLLYGILCIISLGEIIGSFAGYTITRVIISKSTRTGTERYSTEFSSWVNNSDKAAPLNATSETVNLITPIILCIVVIFVSLIIAVIFIKNNLNSEPLILLGKNEE
;
A
#
# COMPACT_ATOMS: atom_id res chain seq x y z
N MET A 1 70.30 -12.24 -3.99
CA MET A 1 70.86 -13.44 -3.32
C MET A 1 69.96 -13.94 -2.17
N LEU A 2 69.52 -13.07 -1.26
CA LEU A 2 68.64 -13.40 -0.12
C LEU A 2 67.29 -14.07 -0.51
N LEU A 3 66.63 -13.53 -1.54
CA LEU A 3 65.37 -14.04 -2.11
C LEU A 3 65.46 -15.50 -2.59
N LYS A 4 66.54 -15.80 -3.34
CA LYS A 4 66.83 -17.11 -3.94
C LYS A 4 67.11 -18.18 -2.89
N ASN A 5 67.70 -17.78 -1.76
CA ASN A 5 67.99 -18.68 -0.64
C ASN A 5 66.74 -18.99 0.20
N SER A 6 65.83 -18.01 0.37
CA SER A 6 64.53 -18.22 1.00
C SER A 6 63.64 -19.19 0.19
N LEU A 7 63.53 -18.97 -1.12
CA LEU A 7 62.76 -19.82 -2.04
C LEU A 7 63.26 -21.28 -2.12
N LYS A 8 64.58 -21.48 -2.14
CA LYS A 8 65.17 -22.83 -2.13
C LYS A 8 64.88 -23.61 -0.85
N GLN A 9 64.67 -22.94 0.28
CA GLN A 9 64.38 -23.58 1.56
C GLN A 9 62.90 -23.94 1.74
N MET A 10 61.98 -23.11 1.23
CA MET A 10 60.55 -23.50 1.14
C MET A 10 60.39 -24.82 0.38
N LYS A 11 61.22 -25.04 -0.65
CA LYS A 11 61.31 -26.31 -1.40
C LYS A 11 61.84 -27.51 -0.60
N ARG A 12 62.45 -27.33 0.57
CA ARG A 12 62.95 -28.42 1.44
C ARG A 12 61.94 -28.86 2.51
N ILE A 13 60.90 -28.06 2.78
CA ILE A 13 59.81 -28.36 3.75
C ILE A 13 58.47 -28.36 3.01
N LYS A 14 58.38 -29.17 1.93
CA LYS A 14 57.29 -29.11 0.94
C LYS A 14 55.91 -29.35 1.53
N ALA A 15 55.75 -30.41 2.34
CA ALA A 15 54.45 -30.79 2.89
C ALA A 15 53.86 -29.72 3.82
N LYS A 16 54.64 -29.25 4.81
CA LYS A 16 54.14 -28.29 5.82
C LYS A 16 53.87 -26.90 5.22
N THR A 17 54.69 -26.46 4.26
CA THR A 17 54.49 -25.17 3.57
C THR A 17 53.23 -25.21 2.69
N PHE A 18 52.98 -26.33 2.01
CA PHE A 18 51.77 -26.53 1.23
C PHE A 18 50.52 -26.59 2.11
N THR A 19 50.56 -27.33 3.22
CA THR A 19 49.46 -27.37 4.21
C THR A 19 49.15 -25.99 4.77
N PHE A 20 50.18 -25.19 5.09
CA PHE A 20 49.97 -23.82 5.57
C PHE A 20 49.35 -22.92 4.50
N LEU A 21 49.85 -22.96 3.25
CA LEU A 21 49.27 -22.20 2.15
C LEU A 21 47.80 -22.56 1.93
N PHE A 22 47.47 -23.86 1.97
CA PHE A 22 46.09 -24.33 1.85
C PHE A 22 45.19 -23.83 2.99
N LEU A 23 45.67 -23.90 4.24
CA LEU A 23 44.94 -23.37 5.40
C LEU A 23 44.72 -21.86 5.28
N MET A 24 45.73 -21.09 4.84
CA MET A 24 45.59 -19.65 4.62
C MET A 24 44.58 -19.32 3.52
N ILE A 25 44.54 -20.09 2.43
CA ILE A 25 43.52 -19.93 1.39
C ILE A 25 42.13 -20.18 1.97
N LEU A 26 41.97 -21.24 2.76
CA LEU A 26 40.68 -21.62 3.34
C LEU A 26 40.20 -20.58 4.37
N THR A 27 41.07 -20.14 5.27
CA THR A 27 40.72 -19.15 6.29
C THR A 27 40.47 -17.78 5.66
N GLY A 28 41.28 -17.36 4.68
CA GLY A 28 41.06 -16.14 3.91
C GLY A 28 39.74 -16.17 3.12
N ALA A 29 39.38 -17.32 2.55
CA ALA A 29 38.09 -17.51 1.88
C ALA A 29 36.92 -17.39 2.85
N PHE A 30 36.94 -18.08 4.00
CA PHE A 30 35.85 -18.00 4.98
C PHE A 30 35.73 -16.61 5.61
N LEU A 31 36.86 -15.96 5.90
CA LEU A 31 36.87 -14.59 6.42
C LEU A 31 36.28 -13.62 5.40
N SER A 32 36.69 -13.74 4.14
CA SER A 32 36.13 -12.96 3.03
C SER A 32 34.63 -13.21 2.85
N ILE A 33 34.16 -14.46 2.94
CA ILE A 33 32.72 -14.77 2.89
C ILE A 33 31.98 -14.11 4.04
N GLY A 34 32.47 -14.25 5.28
CA GLY A 34 31.83 -13.68 6.46
C GLY A 34 31.70 -12.15 6.37
N VAL A 35 32.79 -11.46 6.02
CA VAL A 35 32.80 -9.99 5.93
C VAL A 35 31.89 -9.49 4.80
N ASN A 36 31.97 -10.10 3.61
CA ASN A 36 31.14 -9.70 2.48
C ASN A 36 29.65 -9.94 2.77
N LEU A 37 29.28 -11.10 3.35
CA LEU A 37 27.90 -11.36 3.74
C LEU A 37 27.41 -10.37 4.79
N TRP A 38 28.22 -10.04 5.80
CA TRP A 38 27.85 -9.09 6.84
C TRP A 38 27.57 -7.69 6.27
N LEU A 39 28.46 -7.19 5.41
CA LEU A 39 28.29 -5.88 4.75
C LEU A 39 27.01 -5.85 3.90
N THR A 40 26.83 -6.85 3.02
CA THR A 40 25.66 -6.90 2.14
C THR A 40 24.35 -7.05 2.93
N CYS A 41 24.33 -7.85 4.01
CA CYS A 41 23.13 -7.95 4.86
C CYS A 41 22.77 -6.60 5.49
N ASN A 42 23.77 -5.84 5.97
CA ASN A 42 23.53 -4.54 6.58
C ASN A 42 23.06 -3.48 5.56
N GLU A 43 23.61 -3.49 4.35
CA GLU A 43 23.18 -2.63 3.25
C GLU A 43 21.75 -2.96 2.80
N ASN A 44 21.45 -4.25 2.60
CA ASN A 44 20.11 -4.71 2.25
C ASN A 44 19.08 -4.35 3.33
N LEU A 45 19.39 -4.53 4.62
CA LEU A 45 18.49 -4.14 5.71
C LEU A 45 18.21 -2.62 5.68
N LYS A 46 19.22 -1.77 5.45
CA LYS A 46 19.02 -0.32 5.29
C LYS A 46 18.15 0.02 4.08
N LYS A 47 18.30 -0.73 2.98
CA LYS A 47 17.50 -0.55 1.77
C LYS A 47 16.06 -0.98 1.97
N TYR A 48 15.84 -2.12 2.63
CA TYR A 48 14.50 -2.60 2.97
C TYR A 48 13.77 -1.56 3.81
N GLU A 49 14.44 -0.94 4.77
CA GLU A 49 13.85 0.12 5.60
C GLU A 49 13.38 1.33 4.78
N ARG A 50 14.07 1.66 3.68
CA ARG A 50 13.72 2.78 2.81
C ARG A 50 12.60 2.46 1.82
N VAL A 51 12.63 1.24 1.25
CA VAL A 51 11.74 0.82 0.16
C VAL A 51 10.40 0.34 0.68
N PHE A 52 10.39 -0.50 1.72
CA PHE A 52 9.14 -1.02 2.27
C PHE A 52 8.46 0.04 3.13
N LYS A 53 7.12 0.00 3.10
CA LYS A 53 6.25 0.83 3.92
C LYS A 53 5.29 -0.09 4.65
N THR A 54 5.25 0.01 5.98
CA THR A 54 4.28 -0.69 6.79
C THR A 54 3.07 0.19 7.02
N ILE A 55 1.96 -0.15 6.37
CA ILE A 55 0.67 0.55 6.53
C ILE A 55 -0.28 -0.28 7.40
N GLY A 56 -1.11 0.41 8.16
CA GLY A 56 -2.23 -0.18 8.88
C GLY A 56 -3.55 0.31 8.30
N VAL A 57 -4.55 -0.56 8.24
CA VAL A 57 -5.94 -0.22 7.92
C VAL A 57 -6.85 -0.63 9.07
N VAL A 58 -7.92 0.13 9.29
CA VAL A 58 -8.77 -0.02 10.47
C VAL A 58 -10.19 -0.37 10.06
N ASN A 59 -10.76 -1.37 10.71
CA ASN A 59 -12.17 -1.71 10.57
C ASN A 59 -12.83 -1.73 11.94
N GLN A 60 -13.83 -0.88 12.13
CA GLN A 60 -14.73 -0.96 13.27
C GLN A 60 -15.69 -2.13 13.06
N LYS A 61 -15.71 -3.03 14.04
CA LYS A 61 -16.64 -4.17 14.10
C LYS A 61 -18.01 -3.68 14.55
N GLU A 62 -19.03 -4.23 13.93
CA GLU A 62 -20.41 -4.15 14.37
C GLU A 62 -20.57 -4.72 15.78
N ASN A 63 -21.45 -4.09 16.56
CA ASN A 63 -21.80 -4.54 17.91
C ASN A 63 -22.75 -5.73 17.84
N THR A 64 -23.73 -5.62 16.95
CA THR A 64 -24.77 -6.62 16.69
C THR A 64 -25.14 -6.61 15.21
N ILE A 65 -25.83 -7.66 14.79
CA ILE A 65 -26.50 -7.71 13.49
C ILE A 65 -27.99 -7.72 13.81
N GLU A 66 -28.70 -6.74 13.25
CA GLU A 66 -30.16 -6.70 13.30
C GLU A 66 -30.73 -7.18 11.98
N VAL A 67 -31.82 -7.93 12.04
CA VAL A 67 -32.55 -8.32 10.85
C VAL A 67 -33.50 -7.20 10.50
N THR A 68 -33.30 -6.60 9.32
CA THR A 68 -34.23 -5.62 8.76
C THR A 68 -35.20 -6.29 7.81
N GLU A 69 -36.46 -5.89 7.91
CA GLU A 69 -37.54 -6.38 7.05
C GLU A 69 -37.70 -5.46 5.85
N HIS A 70 -37.77 -6.04 4.66
CA HIS A 70 -37.97 -5.32 3.42
C HIS A 70 -39.19 -5.92 2.68
N TRP A 71 -40.24 -5.12 2.55
CA TRP A 71 -41.48 -5.53 1.89
C TRP A 71 -41.28 -5.63 0.38
N ASP A 72 -41.85 -6.67 -0.24
CA ASP A 72 -41.95 -6.77 -1.70
C ASP A 72 -43.39 -7.11 -2.09
N SER A 73 -44.06 -6.18 -2.79
CA SER A 73 -45.43 -6.36 -3.25
C SER A 73 -45.60 -7.51 -4.25
N SER A 74 -44.56 -7.84 -5.04
CA SER A 74 -44.64 -8.88 -6.07
C SER A 74 -44.80 -10.28 -5.47
N THR A 75 -44.09 -10.53 -4.36
CA THR A 75 -44.16 -11.79 -3.62
C THR A 75 -45.14 -11.73 -2.45
N LYS A 76 -45.61 -10.52 -2.08
CA LYS A 76 -46.44 -10.23 -0.90
C LYS A 76 -45.81 -10.73 0.40
N LYS A 77 -44.48 -10.65 0.49
CA LYS A 77 -43.70 -11.15 1.62
C LYS A 77 -42.66 -10.11 2.05
N TYR A 78 -42.26 -10.22 3.31
CA TYR A 78 -41.05 -9.57 3.79
C TYR A 78 -39.85 -10.44 3.47
N THR A 79 -38.84 -9.81 2.87
CA THR A 79 -37.48 -10.34 2.78
C THR A 79 -36.67 -9.80 3.96
N TYR A 80 -35.69 -10.57 4.40
CA TYR A 80 -34.94 -10.28 5.62
C TYR A 80 -33.48 -10.11 5.25
N TRP A 81 -32.89 -9.01 5.70
CA TRP A 81 -31.49 -8.66 5.42
C TRP A 81 -30.79 -8.29 6.71
N ASP A 82 -29.58 -8.84 6.87
CA ASP A 82 -28.70 -8.53 7.99
C ASP A 82 -28.16 -7.11 7.84
N LYS A 83 -28.44 -6.26 8.82
CA LYS A 83 -27.91 -4.90 8.92
C LYS A 83 -26.94 -4.83 10.09
N PRO A 84 -25.68 -4.41 9.86
CA PRO A 84 -24.73 -4.19 10.94
C PRO A 84 -25.17 -2.98 11.77
N VAL A 85 -25.22 -3.15 13.10
CA VAL A 85 -25.56 -2.10 14.05
C VAL A 85 -24.35 -1.77 14.91
N TYR A 86 -24.13 -0.48 15.10
CA TYR A 86 -23.01 0.08 15.86
C TYR A 86 -23.60 0.95 16.97
N ASP A 87 -23.17 0.72 18.22
CA ASP A 87 -23.63 1.52 19.37
C ASP A 87 -23.23 3.00 19.22
N SER A 88 -22.08 3.24 18.59
CA SER A 88 -21.55 4.56 18.27
C SER A 88 -20.52 4.45 17.15
N ILE A 89 -20.37 5.49 16.33
CA ILE A 89 -19.25 5.61 15.39
C ILE A 89 -18.03 6.07 16.18
N LEU A 90 -16.96 5.27 16.18
CA LEU A 90 -15.77 5.57 16.96
C LEU A 90 -14.87 6.56 16.20
N PRO A 91 -14.37 7.62 16.85
CA PRO A 91 -13.49 8.58 16.19
C PRO A 91 -12.10 7.99 15.96
N ASP A 92 -11.44 8.42 14.90
CA ASP A 92 -10.06 8.04 14.57
C ASP A 92 -9.03 8.52 15.61
N SER A 93 -9.37 9.54 16.41
CA SER A 93 -8.58 9.98 17.57
C SER A 93 -8.30 8.88 18.60
N LEU A 94 -9.12 7.82 18.69
CA LEU A 94 -8.85 6.66 19.56
C LEU A 94 -7.60 5.86 19.14
N LEU A 95 -7.12 6.08 17.92
CA LEU A 95 -5.89 5.48 17.42
C LEU A 95 -4.67 6.35 17.75
N ASP A 96 -4.82 7.62 18.14
CA ASP A 96 -3.68 8.47 18.52
C ASP A 96 -3.28 8.24 19.99
N PHE A 97 -2.49 7.20 20.23
CA PHE A 97 -2.02 6.81 21.56
C PHE A 97 -0.49 6.84 21.70
N GLU A 98 -0.03 6.97 22.95
CA GLU A 98 1.39 7.03 23.27
C GLU A 98 2.13 5.76 22.82
N GLY A 99 3.22 5.94 22.08
CA GLY A 99 4.05 4.84 21.63
C GLY A 99 3.54 4.12 20.38
N ALA A 100 2.49 4.62 19.72
CA ALA A 100 2.08 4.18 18.38
C ALA A 100 3.15 4.49 17.30
N ASN A 101 3.98 5.51 17.54
CA ASN A 101 5.13 5.89 16.71
C ASN A 101 4.79 6.10 15.23
N TYR A 102 3.64 6.70 14.91
CA TYR A 102 3.21 6.93 13.54
C TYR A 102 4.23 7.73 12.71
N ILE A 103 4.46 7.28 11.48
CA ILE A 103 5.07 8.11 10.42
C ILE A 103 3.98 8.98 9.80
N ILE A 104 2.80 8.38 9.55
CA ILE A 104 1.59 9.08 9.13
C ILE A 104 0.48 8.66 10.07
N LYS A 105 -0.15 9.64 10.70
CA LYS A 105 -1.23 9.41 11.66
C LYS A 105 -2.47 8.83 10.97
N PRO A 106 -3.28 8.03 11.69
CA PRO A 106 -4.57 7.57 11.21
C PRO A 106 -5.49 8.76 10.97
N LYS A 107 -6.22 8.68 9.85
CA LYS A 107 -7.26 9.63 9.48
C LYS A 107 -8.36 8.88 8.76
N GLN A 108 -9.61 9.07 9.17
CA GLN A 108 -10.75 8.66 8.38
C GLN A 108 -10.92 9.65 7.22
N ARG A 109 -10.72 9.17 6.00
CA ARG A 109 -10.75 9.99 4.78
C ARG A 109 -12.12 9.91 4.13
N PRO A 110 -12.66 11.04 3.63
CA PRO A 110 -13.79 11.01 2.74
C PRO A 110 -13.33 10.76 1.30
N TYR A 111 -14.28 10.54 0.40
CA TYR A 111 -14.15 11.06 -0.96
C TYR A 111 -15.08 12.27 -1.12
N TYR A 112 -14.72 13.17 -2.04
CA TYR A 112 -15.51 14.34 -2.38
C TYR A 112 -16.17 14.17 -3.75
N GLY A 113 -17.33 14.79 -3.94
CA GLY A 113 -17.89 15.03 -5.26
C GLY A 113 -17.45 16.38 -5.80
N SER A 114 -16.88 16.40 -7.00
CA SER A 114 -16.49 17.63 -7.68
C SER A 114 -17.36 17.88 -8.90
N TYR A 115 -18.02 19.04 -8.97
CA TYR A 115 -18.76 19.49 -10.15
C TYR A 115 -17.79 20.06 -11.20
N CYS A 116 -17.68 19.39 -12.34
CA CYS A 116 -16.72 19.65 -13.41
C CYS A 116 -17.43 19.72 -14.78
N PRO A 117 -18.21 20.78 -15.04
CA PRO A 117 -18.96 20.90 -16.31
C PRO A 117 -18.06 21.04 -17.54
N ASP A 118 -16.80 21.44 -17.36
CA ASP A 118 -15.83 21.61 -18.45
C ASP A 118 -15.19 20.28 -18.89
N LEU A 119 -15.45 19.18 -18.18
CA LEU A 119 -14.89 17.87 -18.45
C LEU A 119 -15.94 16.94 -19.05
N LYS A 120 -15.54 16.18 -20.07
CA LYS A 120 -16.29 15.03 -20.58
C LYS A 120 -16.10 13.86 -19.61
N ILE A 121 -17.10 13.63 -18.74
CA ILE A 121 -17.04 12.60 -17.69
C ILE A 121 -17.37 11.21 -18.23
N TRP A 122 -18.30 11.12 -19.16
CA TRP A 122 -18.76 9.87 -19.72
C TRP A 122 -18.43 9.77 -21.22
N PRO A 123 -18.11 8.58 -21.73
CA PRO A 123 -18.27 8.27 -23.14
C PRO A 123 -19.73 8.48 -23.57
N LEU A 124 -19.96 8.99 -24.78
CA LEU A 124 -21.32 9.29 -25.29
C LEU A 124 -22.24 8.06 -25.27
N ASP A 125 -21.70 6.87 -25.48
CA ASP A 125 -22.41 5.59 -25.46
C ASP A 125 -22.82 5.13 -24.04
N LEU A 126 -22.10 5.55 -23.01
CA LEU A 126 -22.41 5.23 -21.61
C LEU A 126 -23.34 6.27 -20.97
N GLU A 127 -23.20 7.55 -21.36
CA GLU A 127 -23.96 8.67 -20.77
C GLU A 127 -25.47 8.47 -20.89
N GLU A 128 -25.97 8.17 -22.09
CA GLU A 128 -27.40 7.94 -22.33
C GLU A 128 -27.91 6.74 -21.52
N GLY A 129 -27.10 5.68 -21.41
CA GLY A 129 -27.41 4.50 -20.61
C GLY A 129 -27.51 4.80 -19.11
N LEU A 130 -26.61 5.61 -18.58
CA LEU A 130 -26.58 6.03 -17.17
C LEU A 130 -27.78 6.89 -16.81
N ILE A 131 -28.08 7.92 -17.61
CA ILE A 131 -29.25 8.79 -17.41
C ILE A 131 -30.53 7.96 -17.49
N ARG A 132 -30.61 7.01 -18.41
CA ARG A 132 -31.77 6.11 -18.52
C ARG A 132 -31.90 5.18 -17.31
N GLN A 133 -30.79 4.67 -16.77
CA GLN A 133 -30.79 3.81 -15.56
C GLN A 133 -31.14 4.57 -14.29
N ALA A 134 -30.78 5.85 -14.19
CA ALA A 134 -31.12 6.72 -13.07
C ALA A 134 -32.63 6.96 -12.90
N GLY A 135 -33.43 6.62 -13.92
CA GLY A 135 -34.87 6.82 -13.95
C GLY A 135 -35.28 8.19 -14.48
N SER A 136 -36.52 8.59 -14.19
CA SER A 136 -37.05 9.89 -14.60
C SER A 136 -37.81 10.56 -13.46
N ILE A 137 -37.67 11.88 -13.33
CA ILE A 137 -38.57 12.67 -12.49
C ILE A 137 -39.73 13.09 -13.37
N LEU A 138 -40.95 12.75 -12.98
CA LEU A 138 -42.13 12.91 -13.82
C LEU A 138 -43.36 13.36 -13.05
N GLU A 139 -44.28 14.00 -13.76
CA GLU A 139 -45.66 14.20 -13.32
C GLU A 139 -46.55 13.13 -13.95
N PHE A 140 -47.52 12.63 -13.18
CA PHE A 140 -48.45 11.61 -13.64
C PHE A 140 -49.85 11.80 -13.06
N VAL A 141 -50.84 11.22 -13.74
CA VAL A 141 -52.24 11.17 -13.32
C VAL A 141 -52.72 9.72 -13.30
N PRO A 142 -53.29 9.22 -12.19
CA PRO A 142 -53.92 7.91 -12.14
C PRO A 142 -55.26 7.90 -12.89
N TYR A 143 -55.56 6.79 -13.56
CA TYR A 143 -56.84 6.61 -14.27
C TYR A 143 -58.02 6.47 -13.32
N ASP A 144 -57.83 5.75 -12.21
CA ASP A 144 -58.84 5.46 -11.19
C ASP A 144 -58.30 5.80 -9.79
N ASP A 145 -59.21 5.98 -8.83
CA ASP A 145 -58.84 6.04 -7.41
C ASP A 145 -58.20 4.71 -7.01
N CYS A 146 -56.92 4.73 -6.62
CA CYS A 146 -56.15 3.51 -6.43
C CYS A 146 -55.10 3.63 -5.33
N ILE A 147 -54.73 2.48 -4.78
CA ILE A 147 -53.60 2.32 -3.85
C ILE A 147 -52.55 1.51 -4.62
N PRO A 148 -51.34 2.05 -4.90
CA PRO A 148 -50.34 1.40 -5.76
C PRO A 148 -49.59 0.24 -5.06
N ALA A 149 -50.28 -0.54 -4.23
CA ALA A 149 -49.79 -1.77 -3.59
C ALA A 149 -49.66 -2.94 -4.58
N ASN A 150 -50.23 -2.81 -5.77
CA ASN A 150 -50.02 -3.67 -6.95
C ASN A 150 -49.90 -2.74 -8.17
N PRO A 151 -49.50 -3.24 -9.36
CA PRO A 151 -49.43 -2.42 -10.56
C PRO A 151 -50.76 -1.74 -10.88
N VAL A 152 -50.75 -0.40 -10.93
CA VAL A 152 -51.88 0.44 -11.34
C VAL A 152 -51.53 1.23 -12.59
N LYS A 153 -52.52 1.53 -13.43
CA LYS A 153 -52.27 2.35 -14.62
C LYS A 153 -52.26 3.83 -14.26
N VAL A 154 -51.20 4.51 -14.70
CA VAL A 154 -51.09 5.97 -14.64
C VAL A 154 -50.64 6.49 -15.99
N LYS A 155 -51.00 7.72 -16.30
CA LYS A 155 -50.55 8.43 -17.49
C LYS A 155 -49.48 9.44 -17.11
N VAL A 156 -48.32 9.37 -17.76
CA VAL A 156 -47.27 10.38 -17.63
C VAL A 156 -47.73 11.65 -18.33
N THR A 157 -47.85 12.74 -17.59
CA THR A 157 -48.29 14.03 -18.13
C THR A 157 -47.13 14.94 -18.48
N LYS A 158 -46.00 14.81 -17.78
CA LYS A 158 -44.81 15.62 -17.99
C LYS A 158 -43.56 14.87 -17.54
N VAL A 159 -42.46 15.00 -18.29
CA VAL A 159 -41.15 14.50 -17.86
C VAL A 159 -40.29 15.70 -17.49
N ILE A 160 -39.90 15.79 -16.23
CA ILE A 160 -39.13 16.91 -15.67
C ILE A 160 -37.63 16.65 -15.83
N TRP A 161 -37.20 15.40 -15.66
CA TRP A 161 -35.80 14.98 -15.79
C TRP A 161 -35.69 13.53 -16.26
N GLY A 162 -34.60 13.20 -16.94
CA GLY A 162 -34.23 11.84 -17.35
C GLY A 162 -34.94 11.35 -18.62
N THR A 163 -34.42 10.27 -19.20
CA THR A 163 -34.86 9.75 -20.51
C THR A 163 -35.56 8.40 -20.44
N SER A 164 -35.78 7.88 -19.23
CA SER A 164 -36.40 6.56 -19.03
C SER A 164 -37.90 6.52 -19.38
N ARG A 165 -38.57 7.68 -19.40
CA ARG A 165 -40.01 7.86 -19.65
C ARG A 165 -40.31 8.97 -20.65
N LYS A 166 -41.53 8.94 -21.21
CA LYS A 166 -42.00 9.91 -22.21
C LYS A 166 -43.33 10.54 -21.82
N GLU A 167 -43.53 11.80 -22.23
CA GLU A 167 -44.81 12.47 -22.06
C GLU A 167 -45.92 11.76 -22.85
N GLY A 168 -47.07 11.58 -22.22
CA GLY A 168 -48.21 10.86 -22.78
C GLY A 168 -48.12 9.33 -22.67
N GLU A 169 -47.01 8.78 -22.15
CA GLU A 169 -46.83 7.34 -21.94
C GLU A 169 -47.78 6.81 -20.86
N ASP A 170 -48.44 5.69 -21.15
CA ASP A 170 -49.16 4.90 -20.15
C ASP A 170 -48.18 3.93 -19.50
N ILE A 171 -48.06 4.00 -18.17
CA ILE A 171 -47.17 3.14 -17.39
C ILE A 171 -47.92 2.39 -16.30
N TRP A 172 -47.39 1.23 -15.96
CA TRP A 172 -47.76 0.49 -14.76
C TRP A 172 -46.91 0.95 -13.60
N PHE A 173 -47.57 1.46 -12.57
CA PHE A 173 -46.97 2.11 -11.43
C PHE A 173 -47.22 1.31 -10.16
N CYS A 174 -46.21 1.06 -9.35
CA CYS A 174 -46.34 0.30 -8.12
C CYS A 174 -45.29 0.72 -7.10
N ASP A 175 -45.73 1.06 -5.89
CA ASP A 175 -44.86 1.37 -4.76
C ASP A 175 -44.37 0.07 -4.10
N GLN A 176 -43.57 -0.67 -4.87
CA GLN A 176 -43.25 -2.08 -4.62
C GLN A 176 -42.70 -2.35 -3.22
N PHE A 177 -41.84 -1.45 -2.75
CA PHE A 177 -41.07 -1.61 -1.52
C PHE A 177 -41.74 -0.95 -0.30
N ASN A 178 -43.00 -0.52 -0.44
CA ASN A 178 -43.80 0.08 0.61
C ASN A 178 -44.96 -0.84 0.99
N ALA A 179 -45.02 -1.27 2.26
CA ALA A 179 -46.09 -2.13 2.75
C ALA A 179 -47.45 -1.41 2.86
N ASN A 180 -47.44 -0.08 2.98
CA ASN A 180 -48.64 0.74 3.20
C ASN A 180 -48.63 1.99 2.31
N PRO A 181 -48.74 1.85 0.97
CA PRO A 181 -48.74 2.99 0.08
C PRO A 181 -50.00 3.84 0.22
N GLY A 182 -49.85 5.15 0.00
CA GLY A 182 -50.94 6.13 0.09
C GLY A 182 -51.97 6.01 -1.04
N LEU A 183 -53.11 6.67 -0.86
CA LEU A 183 -54.18 6.75 -1.87
C LEU A 183 -53.84 7.76 -2.96
N LEU A 184 -53.88 7.32 -4.22
CA LEU A 184 -53.85 8.17 -5.40
C LEU A 184 -55.29 8.37 -5.91
N LYS A 185 -55.72 9.63 -6.03
CA LYS A 185 -57.04 9.98 -6.58
C LYS A 185 -57.00 10.23 -8.08
N ALA A 186 -57.99 9.70 -8.79
CA ALA A 186 -58.23 9.92 -10.21
C ALA A 186 -58.30 11.41 -10.55
N GLY A 187 -57.72 11.79 -11.69
CA GLY A 187 -57.77 13.17 -12.19
C GLY A 187 -56.89 14.18 -11.44
N LYS A 188 -56.17 13.77 -10.38
CA LYS A 188 -55.15 14.59 -9.73
C LYS A 188 -53.77 14.31 -10.30
N THR A 189 -52.92 15.34 -10.33
CA THR A 189 -51.53 15.23 -10.78
C THR A 189 -50.60 15.03 -9.58
N TYR A 190 -49.61 14.15 -9.73
CA TYR A 190 -48.59 13.87 -8.72
C TYR A 190 -47.20 13.93 -9.36
N VAL A 191 -46.17 14.25 -8.56
CA VAL A 191 -44.75 14.23 -8.96
C VAL A 191 -44.00 13.16 -8.18
N THR A 192 -43.11 12.43 -8.86
CA THR A 192 -42.25 11.39 -8.27
C THR A 192 -40.97 11.25 -9.09
N ALA A 193 -39.91 10.70 -8.48
CA ALA A 193 -38.87 10.03 -9.26
C ALA A 193 -39.33 8.59 -9.51
N ALA A 194 -39.22 8.12 -10.75
CA ALA A 194 -39.68 6.82 -11.21
C ALA A 194 -38.50 6.03 -11.76
N ILE A 195 -38.18 4.91 -11.12
CA ILE A 195 -37.11 4.00 -11.55
C ILE A 195 -37.75 2.82 -12.26
N SER A 196 -37.12 2.39 -13.35
CA SER A 196 -37.61 1.28 -14.17
C SER A 196 -36.79 0.02 -13.86
N PHE A 197 -37.37 -0.90 -13.11
CA PHE A 197 -36.76 -2.21 -12.85
C PHE A 197 -37.26 -3.25 -13.87
N SER A 198 -36.56 -4.39 -13.92
CA SER A 198 -37.14 -5.62 -14.47
C SER A 198 -38.46 -5.88 -13.74
N ASN A 199 -39.56 -6.11 -14.47
CA ASN A 199 -40.85 -6.34 -13.85
C ASN A 199 -40.77 -7.60 -12.95
N PRO A 200 -40.98 -7.47 -11.63
CA PRO A 200 -40.80 -8.57 -10.68
C PRO A 200 -42.03 -9.50 -10.55
N PHE A 201 -43.15 -9.17 -11.21
CA PHE A 201 -44.38 -9.96 -11.16
C PHE A 201 -44.34 -11.08 -12.23
N ASP A 202 -43.89 -12.29 -11.87
CA ASP A 202 -43.83 -13.47 -12.75
C ASP A 202 -45.23 -13.93 -13.27
N GLU A 203 -45.23 -14.84 -14.27
CA GLU A 203 -46.37 -15.33 -15.10
C GLU A 203 -47.20 -14.25 -15.85
N LEU A 204 -47.26 -13.01 -15.36
CA LEU A 204 -47.92 -11.83 -15.95
C LEU A 204 -46.93 -10.69 -16.28
N GLY A 205 -45.62 -10.96 -16.19
CA GLY A 205 -44.56 -9.95 -16.20
C GLY A 205 -44.39 -9.16 -17.49
N SER A 206 -44.88 -9.66 -18.63
CA SER A 206 -44.95 -8.88 -19.87
C SER A 206 -46.16 -7.96 -19.94
N GLU A 207 -47.24 -8.27 -19.22
CA GLU A 207 -48.49 -7.49 -19.25
C GLU A 207 -48.34 -6.13 -18.56
N PHE A 208 -47.50 -6.07 -17.52
CA PHE A 208 -47.26 -4.83 -16.77
C PHE A 208 -46.06 -4.03 -17.30
N LEU A 209 -45.76 -4.12 -18.58
CA LEU A 209 -44.78 -3.25 -19.23
C LEU A 209 -45.48 -2.11 -19.99
N PRO A 210 -44.95 -0.89 -19.93
CA PRO A 210 -43.80 -0.44 -19.13
C PRO A 210 -44.08 -0.35 -17.60
N TYR A 211 -43.16 -0.85 -16.77
CA TYR A 211 -43.27 -0.87 -15.29
C TYR A 211 -42.37 0.19 -14.61
N ALA A 212 -42.88 0.89 -13.59
CA ALA A 212 -42.14 1.88 -12.82
C ALA A 212 -42.43 1.82 -11.31
N THR A 213 -41.38 2.04 -10.51
CA THR A 213 -41.44 2.13 -9.05
C THR A 213 -41.11 3.56 -8.61
N PRO A 214 -41.95 4.20 -7.78
CA PRO A 214 -41.70 5.54 -7.29
C PRO A 214 -40.62 5.57 -6.20
N SER A 215 -39.98 6.73 -6.08
CA SER A 215 -39.03 7.06 -5.02
C SER A 215 -39.10 8.57 -4.74
N ASN A 216 -38.82 8.95 -3.49
CA ASN A 216 -38.76 10.34 -3.06
C ASN A 216 -37.31 10.81 -2.81
N PRO A 217 -36.65 11.40 -3.82
CA PRO A 217 -35.28 11.91 -3.69
C PRO A 217 -35.18 13.24 -2.94
N THR A 218 -36.29 13.81 -2.46
CA THR A 218 -36.26 15.07 -1.69
C THR A 218 -35.80 14.85 -0.24
N ILE A 219 -35.65 13.60 0.18
CA ILE A 219 -35.18 13.28 1.53
C ILE A 219 -33.69 13.61 1.62
N SER A 220 -33.33 14.54 2.51
CA SER A 220 -31.93 14.84 2.81
C SER A 220 -31.33 13.70 3.62
N THR A 221 -30.12 13.28 3.24
CA THR A 221 -29.30 12.34 4.02
C THR A 221 -28.16 13.05 4.76
N HIS A 222 -28.17 14.40 4.77
CA HIS A 222 -27.14 15.18 5.42
C HIS A 222 -26.90 14.70 6.84
N LYS A 223 -25.63 14.48 7.16
CA LYS A 223 -25.18 14.21 8.52
C LYS A 223 -24.48 15.48 8.98
N GLY A 224 -25.06 16.18 9.96
CA GLY A 224 -24.45 17.35 10.58
C GLY A 224 -23.13 17.02 11.29
N ASN A 225 -22.77 17.81 12.31
CA ASN A 225 -21.51 17.64 13.04
C ASN A 225 -21.23 16.18 13.44
N MET A 226 -20.02 15.73 13.11
CA MET A 226 -19.45 14.40 13.37
C MET A 226 -19.62 13.98 14.84
N SER A 227 -20.74 13.38 15.23
CA SER A 227 -20.96 12.68 16.53
C SER A 227 -22.42 12.36 16.84
N GLU A 228 -23.40 12.84 16.08
CA GLU A 228 -24.79 12.53 16.46
C GLU A 228 -25.15 11.07 16.18
N ASN A 229 -25.68 10.44 17.23
CA ASN A 229 -26.12 9.05 17.31
C ASN A 229 -26.72 8.58 15.97
N VAL A 230 -26.33 7.38 15.57
CA VAL A 230 -27.01 6.55 14.55
C VAL A 230 -28.40 6.18 15.08
N SER A 231 -29.24 7.19 15.27
CA SER A 231 -30.64 7.04 15.61
C SER A 231 -31.34 6.96 14.27
N GLU A 232 -31.67 5.73 13.90
CA GLU A 232 -32.79 5.35 13.05
C GLU A 232 -33.32 6.50 12.18
N VAL A 233 -33.13 6.40 10.86
CA VAL A 233 -34.22 6.79 9.97
C VAL A 233 -35.38 5.87 10.33
N LYS A 234 -36.14 6.26 11.37
CA LYS A 234 -37.39 5.60 11.72
C LYS A 234 -38.17 5.53 10.41
N SER A 235 -38.71 4.34 10.11
CA SER A 235 -39.67 4.13 9.04
C SER A 235 -40.89 5.03 9.29
N ARG A 236 -40.74 6.32 9.03
CA ARG A 236 -41.87 7.22 8.91
C ARG A 236 -42.61 6.74 7.67
N PRO A 237 -43.93 6.53 7.73
CA PRO A 237 -44.70 6.42 6.51
C PRO A 237 -44.44 7.72 5.74
N PHE A 238 -43.72 7.63 4.63
CA PHE A 238 -43.55 8.74 3.71
C PHE A 238 -44.02 8.29 2.34
N GLU A 239 -44.80 9.14 1.69
CA GLU A 239 -45.23 8.88 0.33
C GLU A 239 -44.04 9.11 -0.61
N ASN A 240 -43.92 8.25 -1.62
CA ASN A 240 -42.89 8.38 -2.63
C ASN A 240 -43.20 9.47 -3.67
N TRP A 241 -44.29 10.22 -3.50
CA TRP A 241 -44.78 11.25 -4.41
C TRP A 241 -45.33 12.47 -3.65
N ALA A 242 -45.58 13.56 -4.39
CA ALA A 242 -46.30 14.74 -3.88
C ALA A 242 -47.41 15.16 -4.86
N GLU A 243 -48.56 15.61 -4.35
CA GLU A 243 -49.65 16.15 -5.18
C GLU A 243 -49.26 17.51 -5.77
N VAL A 244 -49.34 17.63 -7.10
CA VAL A 244 -49.07 18.86 -7.85
C VAL A 244 -50.37 19.67 -7.94
N THR A 245 -50.43 20.79 -7.23
CA THR A 245 -51.59 21.68 -7.19
C THR A 245 -51.22 23.10 -7.63
N GLY A 246 -52.06 23.75 -8.45
CA GLY A 246 -51.90 25.17 -8.82
C GLY A 246 -50.46 25.60 -9.09
N ASN A 247 -49.96 26.57 -8.32
CA ASN A 247 -48.57 27.06 -8.38
C ASN A 247 -47.59 26.17 -7.57
N PHE A 248 -47.68 24.84 -7.68
CA PHE A 248 -46.91 23.87 -6.88
C PHE A 248 -45.42 24.21 -6.83
N TYR A 249 -44.84 24.56 -7.97
CA TYR A 249 -43.42 24.87 -8.12
C TYR A 249 -42.96 26.22 -7.51
N GLU A 250 -43.88 27.01 -6.97
CA GLU A 250 -43.59 28.20 -6.15
C GLU A 250 -43.67 27.89 -4.65
N THR A 251 -44.29 26.76 -4.28
CA THR A 251 -44.39 26.31 -2.90
C THR A 251 -43.06 25.75 -2.40
N LYS A 252 -42.92 25.62 -1.07
CA LYS A 252 -41.75 24.98 -0.46
C LYS A 252 -41.52 23.57 -1.00
N GLU A 253 -42.57 22.80 -1.23
CA GLU A 253 -42.48 21.41 -1.70
C GLU A 253 -41.99 21.33 -3.15
N GLY A 254 -42.60 22.11 -4.05
CA GLY A 254 -42.17 22.15 -5.46
C GLY A 254 -40.76 22.71 -5.66
N GLN A 255 -40.27 23.57 -4.75
CA GLN A 255 -38.88 24.03 -4.75
C GLN A 255 -37.89 22.91 -4.38
N LYS A 256 -38.29 21.92 -3.55
CA LYS A 256 -37.45 20.73 -3.29
C LYS A 256 -37.26 19.92 -4.56
N TRP A 257 -38.35 19.64 -5.29
CA TRP A 257 -38.28 18.92 -6.56
C TRP A 257 -37.42 19.62 -7.60
N LYS A 258 -37.50 20.96 -7.70
CA LYS A 258 -36.58 21.76 -8.52
C LYS A 258 -35.12 21.61 -8.09
N ALA A 259 -34.85 21.60 -6.79
CA ALA A 259 -33.51 21.42 -6.26
C ALA A 259 -32.96 20.01 -6.54
N VAL A 260 -33.81 18.97 -6.46
CA VAL A 260 -33.44 17.59 -6.84
C VAL A 260 -33.04 17.52 -8.30
N VAL A 261 -33.84 18.09 -9.22
CA VAL A 261 -33.53 18.09 -10.66
C VAL A 261 -32.14 18.65 -10.91
N LYS A 262 -31.83 19.81 -10.30
CA LYS A 262 -30.49 20.40 -10.38
C LYS A 262 -29.40 19.48 -9.79
N GLY A 263 -29.68 18.82 -8.67
CA GLY A 263 -28.78 17.85 -8.07
C GLY A 263 -28.49 16.66 -8.99
N TYR A 264 -29.53 16.15 -9.68
CA TYR A 264 -29.42 15.05 -10.62
C TYR A 264 -28.58 15.44 -11.83
N ASP A 265 -28.81 16.62 -12.43
CA ASP A 265 -27.98 17.16 -13.51
C ASP A 265 -26.49 17.21 -13.07
N HIS A 266 -26.24 17.77 -11.89
CA HIS A 266 -24.88 17.86 -11.36
C HIS A 266 -24.25 16.47 -11.18
N PHE A 267 -24.94 15.56 -10.50
CA PHE A 267 -24.38 14.26 -10.09
C PHE A 267 -24.17 13.32 -11.28
N PHE A 268 -25.18 13.15 -12.14
CA PHE A 268 -25.13 12.18 -13.24
C PHE A 268 -24.31 12.66 -14.43
N GLU A 269 -24.30 13.95 -14.75
CA GLU A 269 -23.65 14.43 -15.98
C GLU A 269 -22.24 14.97 -15.74
N SER A 270 -22.02 15.63 -14.60
CA SER A 270 -20.85 16.52 -14.43
C SER A 270 -20.07 16.31 -13.14
N THR A 271 -20.31 15.24 -12.37
CA THR A 271 -19.59 15.01 -11.11
C THR A 271 -18.59 13.87 -11.21
N ILE A 272 -17.36 14.13 -10.74
CA ILE A 272 -16.32 13.10 -10.55
C ILE A 272 -16.00 12.93 -9.06
N PRO A 273 -15.59 11.72 -8.64
CA PRO A 273 -15.09 11.52 -7.30
C PRO A 273 -13.66 12.05 -7.16
N VAL A 274 -13.37 12.70 -6.04
CA VAL A 274 -12.05 13.22 -5.68
C VAL A 274 -11.61 12.57 -4.38
N VAL A 275 -10.46 11.90 -4.39
CA VAL A 275 -9.92 11.13 -3.27
C VAL A 275 -8.76 11.90 -2.63
N PRO A 276 -8.99 12.62 -1.52
CA PRO A 276 -7.93 13.24 -0.75
C PRO A 276 -7.07 12.18 -0.05
N THR A 277 -5.75 12.30 -0.13
CA THR A 277 -4.84 11.43 0.64
C THR A 277 -3.57 12.17 1.09
N SER A 278 -2.93 11.67 2.15
CA SER A 278 -1.60 12.16 2.55
C SER A 278 -0.47 11.48 1.76
N LYS A 279 -0.72 10.29 1.18
CA LYS A 279 0.15 9.54 0.26
C LYS A 279 -0.68 8.57 -0.59
N THR A 280 -0.31 8.37 -1.86
CA THR A 280 -0.94 7.35 -2.73
C THR A 280 -0.89 5.94 -2.15
N TYR A 281 0.24 5.52 -1.59
CA TYR A 281 0.40 4.17 -1.02
C TYR A 281 -0.45 3.92 0.24
N LEU A 282 -1.19 4.92 0.75
CA LEU A 282 -2.21 4.70 1.78
C LEU A 282 -3.56 4.24 1.19
N LEU A 283 -3.71 4.34 -0.14
CA LEU A 283 -4.78 3.74 -0.92
C LEU A 283 -4.35 2.31 -1.29
N LEU A 284 -5.14 1.31 -0.89
CA LEU A 284 -4.71 -0.09 -0.98
C LEU A 284 -4.50 -0.58 -2.42
N ASP A 285 -5.25 -0.03 -3.37
CA ASP A 285 -5.10 -0.31 -4.81
C ASP A 285 -3.68 0.05 -5.32
N PHE A 286 -3.17 1.22 -4.90
CA PHE A 286 -1.80 1.67 -5.19
C PHE A 286 -0.77 0.87 -4.39
N TYR A 287 -1.04 0.59 -3.12
CA TYR A 287 -0.11 -0.15 -2.26
C TYR A 287 0.16 -1.57 -2.79
N LYS A 288 -0.88 -2.24 -3.30
CA LYS A 288 -0.79 -3.59 -3.88
C LYS A 288 -0.21 -3.61 -5.30
N GLY A 289 -0.14 -2.46 -5.97
CA GLY A 289 0.30 -2.36 -7.37
C GLY A 289 -0.78 -2.77 -8.38
N ASP A 290 -2.05 -2.79 -7.98
CA ASP A 290 -3.20 -3.03 -8.87
C ASP A 290 -3.48 -1.78 -9.71
N VAL A 291 -3.21 -0.60 -9.14
CA VAL A 291 -3.11 0.68 -9.83
C VAL A 291 -1.67 1.20 -9.78
N SER A 292 -1.21 1.82 -10.88
CA SER A 292 0.09 2.47 -10.94
C SER A 292 0.08 3.75 -11.76
N ILE A 293 0.98 4.67 -11.43
CA ILE A 293 1.21 5.90 -12.20
C ILE A 293 2.00 5.53 -13.47
N ILE A 294 1.40 5.74 -14.63
CA ILE A 294 1.97 5.37 -15.94
C ILE A 294 2.63 6.55 -16.66
N HIS A 295 2.22 7.78 -16.34
CA HIS A 295 2.83 9.02 -16.85
C HIS A 295 2.99 10.05 -15.74
N GLY A 296 4.04 10.88 -15.86
CA GLY A 296 4.36 11.88 -14.85
C GLY A 296 4.99 11.25 -13.61
N ARG A 297 4.54 11.67 -12.44
CA ARG A 297 5.07 11.28 -11.13
C ARG A 297 3.98 11.24 -10.07
N ASP A 298 4.32 10.68 -8.91
CA ASP A 298 3.54 10.89 -7.70
C ASP A 298 3.68 12.34 -7.20
N ILE A 299 2.76 12.75 -6.33
CA ILE A 299 2.81 13.96 -5.54
C ILE A 299 3.98 13.84 -4.54
N LYS A 300 4.79 14.91 -4.44
CA LYS A 300 5.98 14.93 -3.58
C LYS A 300 5.60 15.07 -2.11
N ASP A 301 6.51 14.70 -1.23
CA ASP A 301 6.30 14.81 0.22
C ASP A 301 5.96 16.24 0.67
N ASN A 302 6.68 17.23 0.14
CA ASN A 302 6.42 18.64 0.43
C ASN A 302 5.09 19.16 -0.15
N GLU A 303 4.64 18.64 -1.29
CA GLU A 303 3.36 18.98 -1.92
C GLU A 303 2.19 18.44 -1.09
N TYR A 304 2.33 17.22 -0.56
CA TYR A 304 1.37 16.66 0.40
C TYR A 304 1.29 17.46 1.70
N GLU A 305 2.45 17.81 2.28
CA GLU A 305 2.52 18.55 3.54
C GLU A 305 1.92 19.95 3.43
N LYS A 306 2.27 20.68 2.37
CA LYS A 306 1.79 22.06 2.14
C LYS A 306 0.38 22.13 1.58
N GLY A 307 -0.17 21.04 1.08
CA GLY A 307 -1.48 21.06 0.41
C GLY A 307 -1.43 21.77 -0.94
N GLU A 308 -0.35 21.58 -1.71
CA GLU A 308 -0.24 22.17 -3.05
C GLU A 308 -1.40 21.70 -3.93
N LYS A 309 -1.91 22.57 -4.81
CA LYS A 309 -3.05 22.26 -5.69
C LYS A 309 -2.57 21.46 -6.91
N VAL A 310 -2.14 20.23 -6.65
CA VAL A 310 -1.70 19.24 -7.65
C VAL A 310 -2.57 17.99 -7.58
N CYS A 311 -2.69 17.27 -8.69
CA CYS A 311 -3.55 16.09 -8.77
C CYS A 311 -2.97 14.96 -9.64
N ILE A 312 -3.51 13.76 -9.45
CA ILE A 312 -3.24 12.59 -10.29
C ILE A 312 -4.57 12.14 -10.90
N LEU A 313 -4.62 12.01 -12.22
CA LEU A 313 -5.84 11.63 -12.96
C LEU A 313 -5.81 10.17 -13.42
N PRO A 314 -6.98 9.53 -13.60
CA PRO A 314 -7.05 8.27 -14.32
C PRO A 314 -6.83 8.50 -15.82
N GLN A 315 -6.14 7.56 -16.46
CA GLN A 315 -5.78 7.62 -17.88
C GLN A 315 -6.98 7.85 -18.80
N GLU A 316 -8.11 7.22 -18.52
CA GLU A 316 -9.31 7.32 -19.35
C GLU A 316 -9.90 8.72 -19.34
N LEU A 317 -10.00 9.35 -18.15
CA LEU A 317 -10.48 10.71 -18.02
C LEU A 317 -9.55 11.70 -18.71
N ALA A 318 -8.23 11.54 -18.51
CA ALA A 318 -7.22 12.37 -19.15
C ALA A 318 -7.29 12.26 -20.68
N SER A 319 -7.35 11.03 -21.20
CA SER A 319 -7.41 10.77 -22.64
C SER A 319 -8.69 11.31 -23.28
N ARG A 320 -9.85 11.16 -22.61
CA ARG A 320 -11.15 11.66 -23.12
C ARG A 320 -11.17 13.19 -23.26
N ASN A 321 -10.40 13.88 -22.43
CA ASN A 321 -10.34 15.33 -22.35
C ASN A 321 -9.07 15.92 -22.97
N ASN A 322 -8.22 15.11 -23.61
CA ASN A 322 -6.91 15.53 -24.15
C ASN A 322 -6.00 16.23 -23.12
N LEU A 323 -6.07 15.81 -21.86
CA LEU A 323 -5.29 16.37 -20.76
C LEU A 323 -3.94 15.67 -20.61
N ASN A 324 -2.89 16.45 -20.39
CA ASN A 324 -1.51 16.01 -20.22
C ASN A 324 -0.93 16.47 -18.87
N ILE A 325 0.25 15.96 -18.54
CA ILE A 325 1.02 16.43 -17.38
C ILE A 325 1.33 17.92 -17.55
N GLY A 326 1.06 18.72 -16.51
CA GLY A 326 1.21 20.17 -16.49
C GLY A 326 -0.06 20.95 -16.84
N ASP A 327 -1.08 20.31 -17.40
CA ASP A 327 -2.40 20.94 -17.58
C ASP A 327 -3.10 21.09 -16.22
N SER A 328 -4.18 21.86 -16.17
CA SER A 328 -4.97 22.06 -14.95
C SER A 328 -6.43 21.67 -15.14
N ILE A 329 -7.03 21.06 -14.11
CA ILE A 329 -8.47 20.82 -14.03
C ILE A 329 -9.09 21.68 -12.94
N HIS A 330 -10.32 22.12 -13.18
CA HIS A 330 -11.09 22.92 -12.22
C HIS A 330 -11.95 22.00 -11.35
N LEU A 331 -11.66 21.96 -10.05
CA LEU A 331 -12.41 21.15 -9.07
C LEU A 331 -13.28 22.05 -8.19
N GLN A 332 -14.58 21.73 -8.14
CA GLN A 332 -15.60 22.39 -7.33
C GLN A 332 -16.22 21.37 -6.38
N LEU A 333 -15.61 21.18 -5.21
CA LEU A 333 -16.01 20.17 -4.23
C LEU A 333 -17.27 20.64 -3.51
N TYR A 334 -18.32 19.82 -3.54
CA TYR A 334 -19.64 20.21 -2.99
C TYR A 334 -20.29 19.19 -2.08
N PHE A 335 -19.82 17.93 -2.05
CA PHE A 335 -20.20 16.96 -1.02
C PHE A 335 -19.00 16.14 -0.54
N SER A 336 -19.13 15.55 0.66
CA SER A 336 -18.18 14.58 1.21
C SER A 336 -18.89 13.34 1.76
N ASN A 337 -18.29 12.17 1.53
CA ASN A 337 -18.79 10.89 2.03
C ASN A 337 -17.67 10.19 2.81
N TYR A 338 -17.89 10.03 4.13
CA TYR A 338 -16.95 9.39 5.07
C TYR A 338 -17.29 7.92 5.37
N GLU A 339 -18.41 7.43 4.87
CA GLU A 339 -18.88 6.05 5.06
C GLU A 339 -18.29 5.11 4.01
N ASN A 340 -18.31 5.53 2.75
CA ASN A 340 -17.96 4.72 1.59
C ASN A 340 -16.67 5.21 0.91
N SER A 341 -16.01 4.30 0.18
CA SER A 341 -14.97 4.68 -0.79
C SER A 341 -15.62 5.20 -2.09
N SER A 342 -14.85 5.92 -2.91
CA SER A 342 -15.34 6.40 -4.20
C SER A 342 -15.85 5.29 -5.12
N SER A 343 -15.29 4.07 -5.01
CA SER A 343 -15.69 2.90 -5.80
C SER A 343 -17.09 2.35 -5.51
N GLN A 344 -17.68 2.65 -4.34
CA GLN A 344 -19.04 2.22 -4.02
C GLN A 344 -20.09 2.99 -4.84
N ASN A 345 -19.83 4.26 -5.10
CA ASN A 345 -20.73 5.11 -5.88
C ASN A 345 -20.32 5.19 -7.35
N TYR A 346 -19.02 5.21 -7.63
CA TYR A 346 -18.44 5.27 -8.98
C TYR A 346 -17.73 3.96 -9.27
N LEU A 347 -18.48 2.93 -9.69
CA LEU A 347 -17.95 1.58 -9.86
C LEU A 347 -16.82 1.55 -10.88
N PRO A 348 -15.70 0.84 -10.65
CA PRO A 348 -14.57 0.78 -11.59
C PRO A 348 -14.93 0.37 -13.02
N SER A 349 -16.06 -0.32 -13.21
CA SER A 349 -16.62 -0.69 -14.51
C SER A 349 -17.19 0.47 -15.34
N GLY A 350 -17.41 1.65 -14.73
CA GLY A 350 -18.09 2.78 -15.36
C GLY A 350 -19.59 2.87 -15.06
N SER A 351 -20.07 2.23 -13.98
CA SER A 351 -21.45 2.37 -13.49
C SER A 351 -21.53 3.38 -12.34
N LEU A 352 -22.69 4.00 -12.13
CA LEU A 352 -22.92 4.99 -11.09
C LEU A 352 -24.09 4.56 -10.18
N VAL A 353 -23.90 4.68 -8.86
CA VAL A 353 -24.91 4.40 -7.84
C VAL A 353 -25.08 5.62 -6.94
N LEU A 354 -26.32 6.08 -6.80
CA LEU A 354 -26.71 7.14 -5.88
C LEU A 354 -27.42 6.51 -4.67
N ASP A 355 -26.72 6.41 -3.54
CA ASP A 355 -27.21 5.84 -2.28
C ASP A 355 -27.42 6.89 -1.17
N PHE A 356 -27.30 8.17 -1.51
CA PHE A 356 -27.51 9.31 -0.62
C PHE A 356 -28.36 10.40 -1.28
N GLY A 357 -28.95 11.29 -0.46
CA GLY A 357 -29.76 12.41 -0.90
C GLY A 357 -28.89 13.60 -1.34
N LEU A 358 -29.31 14.29 -2.39
CA LEU A 358 -28.57 15.41 -3.00
C LEU A 358 -28.92 16.79 -2.43
N LEU A 359 -29.74 16.83 -1.38
CA LEU A 359 -30.18 18.05 -0.71
C LEU A 359 -29.64 18.13 0.71
N ASP A 360 -29.27 19.34 1.13
CA ASP A 360 -28.90 19.70 2.51
C ASP A 360 -30.11 19.70 3.47
N GLU A 361 -29.88 19.97 4.75
CA GLU A 361 -30.95 20.07 5.76
C GLU A 361 -31.99 21.15 5.44
N LYS A 362 -31.58 22.18 4.71
CA LYS A 362 -32.42 23.30 4.27
C LYS A 362 -33.14 22.99 2.96
N GLN A 363 -33.05 21.75 2.48
CA GLN A 363 -33.71 21.24 1.27
C GLN A 363 -33.25 21.96 0.00
N LYS A 364 -31.96 22.31 -0.04
CA LYS A 364 -31.28 22.94 -1.17
C LYS A 364 -30.12 22.08 -1.63
N ALA A 365 -29.66 22.28 -2.87
CA ALA A 365 -28.45 21.62 -3.34
C ALA A 365 -27.25 22.02 -2.46
N TYR A 366 -26.36 21.06 -2.20
CA TYR A 366 -25.18 21.30 -1.35
C TYR A 366 -24.29 22.42 -1.90
N PRO A 367 -23.75 23.29 -1.02
CA PRO A 367 -22.86 24.36 -1.43
C PRO A 367 -21.49 23.82 -1.85
N VAL A 368 -20.83 24.52 -2.76
CA VAL A 368 -19.41 24.29 -3.07
C VAL A 368 -18.59 24.83 -1.89
N PHE A 369 -17.88 23.96 -1.19
CA PHE A 369 -17.01 24.33 -0.08
C PHE A 369 -15.58 24.61 -0.54
N GLU A 370 -15.12 24.00 -1.63
CA GLU A 370 -13.78 24.22 -2.17
C GLU A 370 -13.81 24.37 -3.68
N ASN A 371 -13.16 25.41 -4.20
CA ASN A 371 -13.17 25.76 -5.61
C ASN A 371 -11.74 26.14 -6.02
N SER A 372 -11.07 25.31 -6.81
CA SER A 372 -9.65 25.52 -7.14
C SER A 372 -9.25 24.80 -8.42
N ASN A 373 -8.23 25.35 -9.11
CA ASN A 373 -7.55 24.66 -10.19
C ASN A 373 -6.43 23.77 -9.64
N TYR A 374 -6.34 22.55 -10.14
CA TYR A 374 -5.33 21.57 -9.77
C TYR A 374 -4.46 21.19 -10.97
N GLU A 375 -3.15 21.36 -10.84
CA GLU A 375 -2.17 20.96 -11.87
C GLU A 375 -2.00 19.43 -11.90
N ILE A 376 -2.01 18.83 -13.09
CA ILE A 376 -1.85 17.41 -13.29
C ILE A 376 -0.36 17.05 -13.20
N VAL A 377 0.04 16.33 -12.14
CA VAL A 377 1.43 15.89 -11.95
C VAL A 377 1.65 14.41 -12.29
N GLY A 378 0.56 13.64 -12.37
CA GLY A 378 0.60 12.22 -12.70
C GLY A 378 -0.69 11.73 -13.36
N ILE A 379 -0.56 10.64 -14.13
CA ILE A 379 -1.68 9.91 -14.71
C ILE A 379 -1.53 8.44 -14.33
N TYR A 380 -2.58 7.85 -13.77
CA TYR A 380 -2.60 6.46 -13.32
C TYR A 380 -3.49 5.57 -14.19
N SER A 381 -3.21 4.27 -14.17
CA SER A 381 -4.02 3.24 -14.81
C SER A 381 -4.04 1.97 -13.95
N GLY A 382 -5.13 1.21 -14.03
CA GLY A 382 -5.37 -0.02 -13.28
C GLY A 382 -5.95 -1.12 -14.17
N THR A 383 -5.81 -2.37 -13.74
CA THR A 383 -6.19 -3.55 -14.56
C THR A 383 -7.61 -4.07 -14.30
N ASP A 384 -8.19 -3.79 -13.12
CA ASP A 384 -9.45 -4.42 -12.70
C ASP A 384 -10.65 -3.46 -12.85
N LYS A 385 -11.48 -3.74 -13.86
CA LYS A 385 -12.79 -3.08 -14.08
C LYS A 385 -13.92 -3.99 -13.59
N THR A 386 -13.98 -4.20 -12.29
CA THR A 386 -14.92 -5.12 -11.65
C THR A 386 -16.19 -4.40 -11.15
N ASN A 387 -17.30 -5.14 -11.13
CA ASN A 387 -18.54 -4.78 -10.41
C ASN A 387 -18.62 -5.42 -9.01
N TYR A 388 -17.70 -6.34 -8.69
CA TYR A 388 -17.59 -6.97 -7.37
C TYR A 388 -16.64 -6.14 -6.51
N LEU A 389 -17.21 -5.27 -5.69
CA LEU A 389 -16.47 -4.26 -4.93
C LEU A 389 -16.02 -4.80 -3.58
N THR A 390 -14.75 -4.60 -3.25
CA THR A 390 -14.27 -4.74 -1.87
C THR A 390 -14.22 -3.39 -1.13
N GLY A 391 -14.28 -2.29 -1.89
CA GLY A 391 -14.12 -0.92 -1.43
C GLY A 391 -12.68 -0.42 -1.50
N TYR A 392 -11.71 -1.30 -1.79
CA TYR A 392 -10.30 -0.91 -1.95
C TYR A 392 -9.98 -0.32 -3.32
N GLU A 393 -10.83 -0.61 -4.31
CA GLU A 393 -10.65 -0.21 -5.69
C GLU A 393 -10.81 1.31 -5.84
N MET A 394 -10.08 1.90 -6.79
CA MET A 394 -10.30 3.29 -7.20
C MET A 394 -11.62 3.43 -7.98
N GLY A 395 -12.45 4.39 -7.61
CA GLY A 395 -13.68 4.67 -8.34
C GLY A 395 -13.44 5.16 -9.78
N TYR A 396 -14.44 4.97 -10.64
CA TYR A 396 -14.39 5.45 -12.03
C TYR A 396 -14.16 6.96 -12.06
N ASN A 397 -13.24 7.40 -12.92
CA ASN A 397 -12.81 8.80 -13.03
C ASN A 397 -12.27 9.42 -11.72
N ALA A 398 -11.89 8.64 -10.71
CA ALA A 398 -11.43 9.19 -9.42
C ALA A 398 -10.13 10.00 -9.55
N VAL A 399 -10.16 11.25 -9.10
CA VAL A 399 -8.98 12.13 -9.08
C VAL A 399 -8.36 12.13 -7.69
N ILE A 400 -7.03 11.98 -7.61
CA ILE A 400 -6.32 11.99 -6.32
C ILE A 400 -5.73 13.38 -6.08
N ILE A 401 -5.92 13.92 -4.87
CA ILE A 401 -5.35 15.20 -4.44
C ILE A 401 -4.69 15.09 -3.05
N PRO A 402 -3.77 16.01 -2.70
CA PRO A 402 -3.29 16.13 -1.33
C PRO A 402 -4.43 16.42 -0.35
N SER A 403 -4.55 15.66 0.73
CA SER A 403 -5.60 15.91 1.73
C SER A 403 -5.55 17.31 2.36
N ASN A 404 -4.35 17.92 2.44
CA ASN A 404 -4.17 19.27 2.97
C ASN A 404 -4.48 20.37 1.95
N SER A 405 -4.74 20.04 0.68
CA SER A 405 -5.09 21.04 -0.34
C SER A 405 -6.54 21.51 -0.21
N VAL A 406 -7.37 20.82 0.56
CA VAL A 406 -8.71 21.25 0.91
C VAL A 406 -8.64 21.93 2.26
N THR A 407 -8.91 23.24 2.28
CA THR A 407 -8.72 24.09 3.48
C THR A 407 -10.04 24.55 4.07
N ASN A 408 -11.08 24.60 3.25
CA ASN A 408 -12.42 24.93 3.67
C ASN A 408 -13.12 23.72 4.29
N SER A 409 -13.99 23.96 5.28
CA SER A 409 -14.74 22.90 5.95
C SER A 409 -15.85 22.36 5.06
N ASP A 410 -16.02 21.04 5.07
CA ASP A 410 -17.07 20.29 4.40
C ASP A 410 -18.25 19.96 5.34
N ALA A 411 -18.29 20.52 6.56
CA ALA A 411 -19.27 20.14 7.60
C ALA A 411 -20.74 20.29 7.16
N ASP A 412 -21.05 21.31 6.35
CA ASP A 412 -22.39 21.55 5.80
C ASP A 412 -22.71 20.69 4.55
N SER A 413 -21.77 19.83 4.14
CA SER A 413 -21.78 19.09 2.87
C SER A 413 -21.52 17.58 3.04
N ILE A 414 -21.61 17.05 4.27
CA ILE A 414 -21.44 15.62 4.54
C ILE A 414 -22.73 14.87 4.16
N VAL A 415 -22.66 14.04 3.13
CA VAL A 415 -23.82 13.25 2.64
C VAL A 415 -23.98 11.91 3.36
N ALA A 416 -22.90 11.39 3.92
CA ALA A 416 -22.85 10.12 4.64
C ALA A 416 -21.64 10.07 5.58
N TYR A 417 -21.83 9.51 6.77
CA TYR A 417 -20.80 9.35 7.79
C TYR A 417 -21.02 8.02 8.51
N GLY A 418 -20.00 7.16 8.48
CA GLY A 418 -20.09 5.78 8.92
C GLY A 418 -18.88 5.33 9.75
N PRO A 419 -18.93 4.09 10.27
CA PRO A 419 -17.84 3.48 11.03
C PRO A 419 -16.54 3.41 10.21
N MET A 420 -15.39 3.44 10.89
CA MET A 420 -14.10 3.26 10.21
C MET A 420 -14.08 1.93 9.44
N LYS A 421 -13.73 1.99 8.16
CA LYS A 421 -13.54 0.84 7.27
C LYS A 421 -12.12 0.80 6.76
N SER A 422 -11.67 -0.40 6.40
CA SER A 422 -10.28 -0.61 5.95
C SER A 422 -9.91 0.23 4.71
N TYR A 423 -10.90 0.68 3.94
CA TYR A 423 -10.71 1.55 2.77
C TYR A 423 -10.83 3.05 3.09
N THR A 424 -11.51 3.45 4.18
CA THR A 424 -11.62 4.87 4.59
C THR A 424 -10.53 5.28 5.56
N THR A 425 -10.00 4.33 6.36
CA THR A 425 -9.05 4.64 7.44
C THR A 425 -7.77 3.85 7.30
N SER A 426 -6.66 4.55 7.06
CA SER A 426 -5.32 3.96 7.04
C SER A 426 -4.25 4.90 7.57
N PHE A 427 -3.11 4.33 7.94
CA PHE A 427 -1.97 5.01 8.57
C PHE A 427 -0.65 4.31 8.23
N GLN A 428 0.47 4.90 8.62
CA GLN A 428 1.80 4.30 8.46
C GLN A 428 2.58 4.26 9.78
N ILE A 429 3.24 3.13 10.05
CA ILE A 429 4.19 2.94 11.15
C ILE A 429 5.59 2.57 10.63
N PRO A 430 6.65 2.72 11.45
CA PRO A 430 7.98 2.24 11.11
C PRO A 430 8.00 0.73 10.87
N ASN A 431 8.84 0.28 9.95
CA ASN A 431 8.89 -1.14 9.63
C ASN A 431 9.38 -1.97 10.82
N GLY A 432 8.84 -3.18 10.97
CA GLY A 432 9.18 -4.07 12.08
C GLY A 432 8.59 -3.71 13.46
N THR A 433 7.79 -2.64 13.56
CA THR A 433 7.17 -2.21 14.84
C THR A 433 5.74 -2.72 15.05
N ARG A 434 5.21 -3.55 14.12
CA ARG A 434 3.84 -4.09 14.17
C ARG A 434 3.49 -4.74 15.52
N LYS A 435 4.40 -5.55 16.06
CA LYS A 435 4.17 -6.28 17.31
C LYS A 435 4.01 -5.32 18.48
N GLU A 436 4.93 -4.37 18.61
CA GLU A 436 4.90 -3.34 19.65
C GLU A 436 3.64 -2.49 19.56
N TYR A 437 3.25 -2.09 18.34
CA TYR A 437 2.00 -1.37 18.11
C TYR A 437 0.79 -2.16 18.62
N LEU A 438 0.67 -3.44 18.24
CA LEU A 438 -0.47 -4.27 18.61
C LEU A 438 -0.55 -4.52 20.11
N GLU A 439 0.59 -4.71 20.78
CA GLU A 439 0.65 -4.87 22.24
C GLU A 439 0.14 -3.61 22.97
N LYS A 440 0.61 -2.43 22.54
CA LYS A 440 0.14 -1.14 23.11
C LYS A 440 -1.33 -0.88 22.80
N PHE A 441 -1.77 -1.16 21.57
CA PHE A 441 -3.16 -0.99 21.18
C PHE A 441 -4.11 -1.91 21.98
N GLN A 442 -3.72 -3.17 22.20
CA GLN A 442 -4.50 -4.10 23.02
C GLN A 442 -4.58 -3.66 24.49
N ALA A 443 -3.54 -3.02 25.02
CA ALA A 443 -3.52 -2.49 26.38
C ALA A 443 -4.54 -1.36 26.61
N LEU A 444 -4.99 -0.67 25.54
CA LEU A 444 -6.06 0.34 25.63
C LEU A 444 -7.45 -0.29 25.89
N GLY A 445 -7.61 -1.60 25.71
CA GLY A 445 -8.88 -2.30 25.93
C GLY A 445 -9.95 -2.06 24.85
N ILE A 446 -9.58 -1.48 23.70
CA ILE A 446 -10.51 -1.20 22.60
C ILE A 446 -10.78 -2.48 21.80
N LYS A 447 -11.94 -3.11 22.02
CA LYS A 447 -12.29 -4.40 21.39
C LYS A 447 -12.94 -4.28 20.01
N ASN A 448 -13.61 -3.15 19.75
CA ASN A 448 -14.46 -2.98 18.57
C ASN A 448 -13.69 -2.47 17.34
N LEU A 449 -12.37 -2.30 17.44
CA LEU A 449 -11.52 -1.90 16.32
C LEU A 449 -10.57 -3.05 15.96
N LYS A 450 -10.60 -3.46 14.69
CA LYS A 450 -9.69 -4.43 14.10
C LYS A 450 -8.69 -3.70 13.22
N ILE A 451 -7.41 -3.95 13.44
CA ILE A 451 -6.33 -3.35 12.66
C ILE A 451 -5.64 -4.44 11.86
N ASN A 452 -5.54 -4.25 10.54
CA ASN A 452 -4.79 -5.13 9.64
C ASN A 452 -3.55 -4.38 9.14
N PHE A 453 -2.40 -5.05 9.14
CA PHE A 453 -1.13 -4.47 8.70
C PHE A 453 -0.65 -5.08 7.40
N TYR A 454 -0.11 -4.23 6.53
CA TYR A 454 0.56 -4.59 5.30
C TYR A 454 1.97 -4.02 5.34
N ASP A 455 2.99 -4.88 5.27
CA ASP A 455 4.41 -4.51 5.34
C ASP A 455 5.17 -4.80 4.02
N GLY A 456 4.44 -5.18 2.97
CA GLY A 456 4.98 -5.55 1.66
C GLY A 456 5.91 -6.77 1.70
N GLY A 457 5.91 -7.55 2.79
CA GLY A 457 6.85 -8.65 3.01
C GLY A 457 8.15 -8.24 3.72
N TYR A 458 8.23 -7.01 4.26
CA TYR A 458 9.40 -6.52 5.00
C TYR A 458 9.83 -7.48 6.10
N GLU A 459 8.94 -7.90 7.01
CA GLU A 459 9.37 -8.68 8.18
C GLU A 459 9.95 -10.04 7.76
N LYS A 460 9.37 -10.63 6.71
CA LYS A 460 9.84 -11.90 6.14
C LYS A 460 11.24 -11.75 5.51
N LEU A 461 11.48 -10.68 4.74
CA LEU A 461 12.79 -10.45 4.12
C LEU A 461 13.85 -9.98 5.13
N ALA A 462 13.47 -9.08 6.04
CA ALA A 462 14.35 -8.54 7.07
C ALA A 462 14.78 -9.62 8.07
N SER A 463 13.87 -10.50 8.51
CA SER A 463 14.23 -11.64 9.38
C SER A 463 15.23 -12.59 8.71
N GLY A 464 15.04 -12.89 7.42
CA GLY A 464 16.01 -13.67 6.63
C GLY A 464 17.40 -13.01 6.59
N MET A 465 17.47 -11.71 6.33
CA MET A 465 18.73 -10.96 6.33
C MET A 465 19.36 -10.86 7.74
N ARG A 466 18.57 -10.71 8.79
CA ARG A 466 19.06 -10.71 10.18
C ARG A 466 19.69 -12.06 10.55
N ASN A 467 19.07 -13.17 10.14
CA ASN A 467 19.63 -14.51 10.35
C ASN A 467 20.94 -14.72 9.59
N LEU A 468 21.00 -14.32 8.31
CA LEU A 468 22.25 -14.36 7.53
C LEU A 468 23.34 -13.49 8.15
N ARG A 469 22.98 -12.33 8.71
CA ARG A 469 23.92 -11.46 9.43
C ARG A 469 24.52 -12.14 10.66
N ILE A 470 23.73 -12.90 11.42
CA ILE A 470 24.23 -13.66 12.58
C ILE A 470 25.22 -14.74 12.13
N VAL A 471 24.86 -15.51 11.09
CA VAL A 471 25.75 -16.53 10.50
C VAL A 471 27.06 -15.89 10.01
N ALA A 472 26.97 -14.72 9.36
CA ALA A 472 28.13 -13.98 8.88
C ALA A 472 29.05 -13.55 10.04
N ILE A 473 28.50 -13.03 11.15
CA ILE A 473 29.28 -12.65 12.33
C ILE A 473 29.99 -13.86 12.95
N ILE A 474 29.30 -14.99 13.07
CA ILE A 474 29.90 -16.24 13.59
C ILE A 474 31.04 -16.68 12.67
N LEU A 475 30.81 -16.69 11.35
CA LEU A 475 31.80 -17.07 10.36
C LEU A 475 33.02 -16.14 10.42
N MET A 476 32.82 -14.82 10.56
CA MET A 476 33.89 -13.83 10.74
C MET A 476 34.70 -14.08 12.01
N ALA A 477 34.04 -14.32 13.14
CA ALA A 477 34.70 -14.55 14.42
C ALA A 477 35.53 -15.84 14.41
N VAL A 478 34.95 -16.94 13.94
CA VAL A 478 35.62 -18.25 13.86
C VAL A 478 36.78 -18.21 12.86
N SER A 479 36.57 -17.63 11.67
CA SER A 479 37.62 -17.51 10.67
C SER A 479 38.75 -16.59 11.14
N SER A 480 38.46 -15.45 11.78
CA SER A 480 39.47 -14.56 12.34
C SER A 480 40.31 -15.26 13.42
N ALA A 481 39.65 -15.97 14.35
CA ALA A 481 40.36 -16.72 15.39
C ALA A 481 41.23 -17.84 14.78
N THR A 482 40.71 -18.54 13.78
CA THR A 482 41.44 -19.60 13.06
C THR A 482 42.62 -19.03 12.29
N THR A 483 42.45 -17.92 11.57
CA THR A 483 43.54 -17.21 10.87
C THR A 483 44.64 -16.82 11.86
N LEU A 484 44.29 -16.24 13.02
CA LEU A 484 45.26 -15.87 14.05
C LEU A 484 46.00 -17.09 14.61
N ALA A 485 45.31 -18.20 14.87
CA ALA A 485 45.93 -19.43 15.35
C ALA A 485 46.87 -20.05 14.31
N VAL A 486 46.45 -20.10 13.05
CA VAL A 486 47.25 -20.60 11.92
C VAL A 486 48.49 -19.73 11.70
N LEU A 487 48.33 -18.40 11.73
CA LEU A 487 49.44 -17.44 11.65
C LEU A 487 50.42 -17.64 12.82
N PHE A 488 49.93 -17.68 14.06
CA PHE A 488 50.76 -17.88 15.25
C PHE A 488 51.55 -19.20 15.16
N PHE A 489 50.87 -20.31 14.86
CA PHE A 489 51.48 -21.63 14.79
C PHE A 489 52.52 -21.71 13.68
N PHE A 490 52.23 -21.14 12.50
CA PHE A 490 53.17 -21.10 11.40
C PHE A 490 54.39 -20.25 11.71
N LEU A 491 54.20 -19.04 12.25
CA LEU A 491 55.30 -18.18 12.64
C LEU A 491 56.16 -18.84 13.72
N PHE A 492 55.55 -19.48 14.72
CA PHE A 492 56.25 -20.23 15.75
C PHE A 492 57.07 -21.38 15.16
N LEU A 493 56.48 -22.23 14.31
CA LEU A 493 57.19 -23.36 13.68
C LEU A 493 58.30 -22.89 12.74
N PHE A 494 58.03 -21.88 11.92
CA PHE A 494 58.97 -21.36 10.94
C PHE A 494 60.18 -20.71 11.62
N ILE A 495 59.96 -19.90 12.66
CA ILE A 495 61.03 -19.22 13.40
C ILE A 495 61.81 -20.21 14.27
N THR A 496 61.13 -21.13 14.96
CA THR A 496 61.81 -22.13 15.81
C THR A 496 62.75 -23.01 14.99
N LYS A 497 62.33 -23.44 13.79
CA LYS A 497 63.19 -24.23 12.90
C LYS A 497 64.34 -23.45 12.27
N GLN A 498 64.25 -22.12 12.26
CA GLN A 498 65.29 -21.27 11.68
C GLN A 498 66.28 -20.75 12.72
N LYS A 499 66.11 -21.08 14.01
CA LYS A 499 67.05 -20.75 15.11
C LYS A 499 68.49 -21.16 14.81
N LYS A 500 68.73 -22.41 14.38
CA LYS A 500 70.08 -22.90 14.02
C LYS A 500 70.69 -22.13 12.84
N ARG A 501 69.89 -21.85 11.81
CA ARG A 501 70.32 -21.07 10.64
C ARG A 501 70.63 -19.62 10.99
N THR A 502 69.76 -18.97 11.76
CA THR A 502 69.95 -17.61 12.26
C THR A 502 71.21 -17.52 13.12
N ALA A 503 71.53 -18.55 13.91
CA ALA A 503 72.77 -18.61 14.68
C ALA A 503 74.02 -18.75 13.78
N ILE A 504 73.97 -19.58 12.73
CA ILE A 504 75.06 -19.72 11.74
C ILE A 504 75.27 -18.41 10.96
N GLU A 505 74.19 -17.80 10.44
CA GLU A 505 74.24 -16.54 9.71
C GLU A 505 74.78 -15.39 10.56
N ARG A 506 74.43 -15.34 11.85
CA ARG A 506 75.00 -14.39 12.82
C ARG A 506 76.47 -14.66 13.12
N SER A 507 76.88 -15.93 13.19
CA SER A 507 78.28 -16.33 13.42
C SER A 507 79.17 -16.05 12.21
N LEU A 508 78.58 -16.02 11.00
CA LEU A 508 79.23 -15.63 9.75
C LEU A 508 79.23 -14.10 9.51
N GLY A 509 78.86 -13.29 10.51
CA GLY A 509 78.96 -11.83 10.45
C GLY A 509 77.77 -11.08 9.84
N MET A 510 76.62 -11.74 9.60
CA MET A 510 75.43 -11.03 9.12
C MET A 510 74.85 -10.10 10.19
N ASN A 511 74.53 -8.87 9.80
CA ASN A 511 73.88 -7.89 10.67
C ASN A 511 72.45 -8.33 11.05
N LYS A 512 71.97 -7.89 12.24
CA LYS A 512 70.64 -8.28 12.75
C LYS A 512 69.50 -7.87 11.81
N LYS A 513 69.62 -6.72 11.13
CA LYS A 513 68.58 -6.18 10.23
C LYS A 513 68.38 -7.02 8.96
N SER A 514 69.46 -7.51 8.35
CA SER A 514 69.44 -8.34 7.15
C SER A 514 68.86 -9.73 7.41
N CYS A 515 69.09 -10.28 8.60
CA CYS A 515 68.46 -11.55 9.01
C CYS A 515 66.95 -11.37 9.21
N ILE A 516 66.51 -10.30 9.90
CA ILE A 516 65.08 -9.96 10.05
C ILE A 516 64.40 -9.84 8.67
N LEU A 517 65.02 -9.07 7.76
CA LEU A 517 64.45 -8.82 6.44
C LEU A 517 64.35 -10.09 5.60
N SER A 518 65.35 -10.98 5.66
CA SER A 518 65.31 -12.25 4.93
C SER A 518 64.25 -13.22 5.46
N LEU A 519 63.99 -13.22 6.77
CA LEU A 519 62.96 -14.05 7.41
C LEU A 519 61.56 -13.54 7.08
N LEU A 520 61.34 -12.23 7.21
CA LEU A 520 60.07 -11.57 6.90
C LEU A 520 59.65 -11.80 5.45
N TYR A 521 60.58 -11.70 4.49
CA TYR A 521 60.27 -11.86 3.08
C TYR A 521 59.67 -13.24 2.76
N GLY A 522 60.25 -14.32 3.31
CA GLY A 522 59.75 -15.68 3.07
C GLY A 522 58.36 -15.93 3.64
N ILE A 523 58.10 -15.41 4.84
CA ILE A 523 56.83 -15.52 5.55
C ILE A 523 55.74 -14.73 4.82
N LEU A 524 56.01 -13.46 4.51
CA LEU A 524 55.04 -12.55 3.89
C LEU A 524 54.66 -13.01 2.48
N CYS A 525 55.60 -13.56 1.69
CA CYS A 525 55.26 -14.07 0.36
C CYS A 525 54.21 -15.19 0.38
N ILE A 526 54.31 -16.13 1.33
CA ILE A 526 53.34 -17.25 1.42
C ILE A 526 52.00 -16.74 1.93
N ILE A 527 52.00 -15.89 2.96
CA ILE A 527 50.79 -15.31 3.55
C ILE A 527 50.05 -14.48 2.50
N SER A 528 50.74 -13.57 1.80
CA SER A 528 50.13 -12.76 0.75
C SER A 528 49.54 -13.62 -0.36
N LEU A 529 50.24 -14.68 -0.82
CA LEU A 529 49.71 -15.55 -1.87
C LEU A 529 48.44 -16.29 -1.42
N GLY A 530 48.45 -16.84 -0.20
CA GLY A 530 47.30 -17.54 0.36
C GLY A 530 46.10 -16.62 0.56
N GLU A 531 46.33 -15.44 1.14
CA GLU A 531 45.27 -14.46 1.40
C GLU A 531 44.67 -13.85 0.13
N ILE A 532 45.47 -13.57 -0.90
CA ILE A 532 44.97 -13.07 -2.18
C ILE A 532 44.04 -14.11 -2.82
N ILE A 533 44.47 -15.37 -2.90
CA ILE A 533 43.68 -16.44 -3.51
C ILE A 533 42.42 -16.71 -2.67
N GLY A 534 42.58 -16.83 -1.35
CA GLY A 534 41.48 -17.07 -0.42
C GLY A 534 40.44 -15.96 -0.46
N SER A 535 40.87 -14.71 -0.32
CA SER A 535 39.97 -13.55 -0.30
C SER A 535 39.17 -13.43 -1.59
N PHE A 536 39.80 -13.66 -2.75
CA PHE A 536 39.12 -13.58 -4.05
C PHE A 536 38.19 -14.77 -4.32
N ALA A 537 38.57 -15.98 -3.85
CA ALA A 537 37.69 -17.13 -3.86
C ALA A 537 36.44 -16.89 -2.98
N GLY A 538 36.63 -16.36 -1.77
CA GLY A 538 35.53 -16.02 -0.87
C GLY A 538 34.59 -14.94 -1.44
N TYR A 539 35.15 -13.93 -2.12
CA TYR A 539 34.39 -12.92 -2.86
C TYR A 539 33.52 -13.56 -3.96
N THR A 540 34.10 -14.45 -4.77
CA THR A 540 33.40 -15.12 -5.86
C THR A 540 32.27 -16.01 -5.35
N ILE A 541 32.53 -16.77 -4.28
CA ILE A 541 31.52 -17.62 -3.63
C ILE A 541 30.37 -16.76 -3.10
N THR A 542 30.67 -15.65 -2.43
CA THR A 542 29.65 -14.75 -1.87
C THR A 542 28.74 -14.17 -2.95
N ARG A 543 29.30 -13.79 -4.11
CA ARG A 543 28.52 -13.35 -5.28
C ARG A 543 27.55 -14.42 -5.78
N VAL A 544 27.97 -15.68 -5.80
CA VAL A 544 27.10 -16.81 -6.21
C VAL A 544 26.01 -17.09 -5.18
N ILE A 545 26.32 -17.00 -3.88
CA ILE A 545 25.35 -17.21 -2.80
C ILE A 545 24.24 -16.15 -2.88
N ILE A 546 24.63 -14.88 -2.99
CA ILE A 546 23.68 -13.77 -3.03
C ILE A 546 22.79 -13.86 -4.28
N SER A 547 23.37 -14.08 -5.46
CA SER A 547 22.58 -14.17 -6.70
C SER A 547 21.60 -15.35 -6.72
N LYS A 548 21.96 -16.50 -6.14
CA LYS A 548 21.05 -17.64 -5.98
C LYS A 548 19.98 -17.38 -4.93
N SER A 549 20.32 -16.79 -3.78
CA SER A 549 19.33 -16.49 -2.73
C SER A 549 18.22 -15.56 -3.22
N THR A 550 18.56 -14.58 -4.07
CA THR A 550 17.59 -13.67 -4.70
C THR A 550 16.69 -14.40 -5.70
N ARG A 551 17.21 -15.38 -6.47
CA ARG A 551 16.41 -16.17 -7.43
C ARG A 551 15.57 -17.29 -6.81
N THR A 552 15.98 -17.84 -5.66
CA THR A 552 15.28 -19.00 -5.06
C THR A 552 14.19 -18.57 -4.06
N GLY A 553 14.21 -17.30 -3.64
CA GLY A 553 13.14 -16.69 -2.86
C GLY A 553 11.84 -16.48 -3.65
N THR A 554 11.80 -16.69 -4.96
CA THR A 554 10.55 -16.59 -5.74
C THR A 554 9.82 -17.94 -5.86
N GLU A 555 10.49 -19.09 -5.67
CA GLU A 555 9.91 -20.42 -5.98
C GLU A 555 9.53 -21.28 -4.76
N ARG A 556 9.92 -20.92 -3.52
CA ARG A 556 9.72 -21.76 -2.32
C ARG A 556 8.79 -21.18 -1.26
N TYR A 557 7.91 -20.25 -1.63
CA TYR A 557 6.93 -19.72 -0.70
C TYR A 557 5.54 -20.23 -1.05
N SER A 558 5.21 -21.40 -0.49
CA SER A 558 3.82 -21.89 -0.48
C SER A 558 2.94 -20.83 0.19
N THR A 559 1.95 -20.37 -0.55
CA THR A 559 0.96 -19.36 -0.18
C THR A 559 -0.20 -19.94 0.64
N GLU A 560 -0.07 -21.18 1.14
CA GLU A 560 -1.16 -21.93 1.78
C GLU A 560 -1.72 -21.34 3.10
N PHE A 561 -1.12 -20.30 3.69
CA PHE A 561 -1.63 -19.71 4.95
C PHE A 561 -1.65 -18.17 4.99
N SER A 562 -1.54 -17.48 3.86
CA SER A 562 -1.82 -16.05 3.77
C SER A 562 -2.95 -15.82 2.78
N SER A 563 -3.92 -14.98 3.13
CA SER A 563 -5.01 -14.52 2.25
C SER A 563 -4.51 -13.63 1.09
N TRP A 564 -3.33 -13.94 0.57
CA TRP A 564 -2.63 -13.28 -0.50
C TRP A 564 -2.45 -14.32 -1.61
N VAL A 565 -3.55 -14.54 -2.33
CA VAL A 565 -3.57 -15.31 -3.56
C VAL A 565 -3.75 -14.28 -4.67
N ASN A 566 -2.80 -14.30 -5.62
CA ASN A 566 -2.81 -13.64 -6.94
C ASN A 566 -2.00 -12.36 -7.18
N ASN A 567 -0.94 -12.00 -6.43
CA ASN A 567 -0.04 -10.92 -6.91
C ASN A 567 1.44 -11.04 -6.47
N SER A 568 1.97 -12.26 -6.34
CA SER A 568 3.41 -12.49 -6.09
C SER A 568 4.32 -11.92 -7.17
N ASP A 569 3.79 -11.65 -8.36
CA ASP A 569 4.54 -11.11 -9.48
C ASP A 569 4.62 -9.57 -9.48
N LYS A 570 3.86 -8.89 -8.61
CA LYS A 570 3.80 -7.42 -8.50
C LYS A 570 4.44 -6.87 -7.22
N ALA A 571 5.20 -7.67 -6.47
CA ALA A 571 6.08 -7.11 -5.46
C ALA A 571 7.06 -6.15 -6.17
N ALA A 572 7.08 -4.87 -5.73
CA ALA A 572 7.95 -3.79 -6.23
C ALA A 572 9.29 -4.34 -6.74
N PRO A 573 9.78 -3.90 -7.92
CA PRO A 573 10.76 -4.64 -8.73
C PRO A 573 11.96 -5.12 -7.91
N LEU A 574 11.83 -6.32 -7.34
CA LEU A 574 12.87 -6.98 -6.56
C LEU A 574 14.07 -7.33 -7.45
N ASN A 575 13.86 -7.32 -8.77
CA ASN A 575 14.85 -7.54 -9.81
C ASN A 575 15.99 -6.50 -9.87
N ALA A 576 15.94 -5.41 -9.10
CA ALA A 576 16.97 -4.37 -9.10
C ALA A 576 17.54 -4.02 -7.72
N THR A 577 17.37 -4.86 -6.69
CA THR A 577 17.67 -4.43 -5.32
C THR A 577 18.88 -5.05 -4.62
N SER A 578 19.44 -6.17 -5.08
CA SER A 578 20.67 -6.70 -4.47
C SER A 578 21.88 -5.90 -4.93
N GLU A 579 22.50 -5.15 -4.02
CA GLU A 579 23.80 -4.54 -4.29
C GLU A 579 24.85 -5.60 -4.60
N THR A 580 25.77 -5.24 -5.50
CA THR A 580 26.89 -6.08 -5.87
C THR A 580 27.88 -6.14 -4.72
N VAL A 581 28.39 -7.35 -4.44
CA VAL A 581 29.49 -7.54 -3.49
C VAL A 581 30.63 -6.59 -3.89
N ASN A 582 31.10 -5.76 -2.95
CA ASN A 582 32.10 -4.75 -3.24
C ASN A 582 33.47 -5.39 -3.51
N LEU A 583 34.04 -5.14 -4.69
CA LEU A 583 35.35 -5.67 -5.12
C LEU A 583 36.52 -5.15 -4.26
N ILE A 584 36.33 -4.03 -3.55
CA ILE A 584 37.35 -3.44 -2.67
C ILE A 584 37.49 -4.24 -1.36
N THR A 585 36.41 -4.89 -0.88
CA THR A 585 36.40 -5.67 0.36
C THR A 585 37.50 -6.74 0.44
N PRO A 586 37.69 -7.64 -0.56
CA PRO A 586 38.77 -8.63 -0.52
C PRO A 586 40.17 -7.99 -0.52
N ILE A 587 40.36 -6.82 -1.13
CA ILE A 587 41.64 -6.10 -1.15
C ILE A 587 41.96 -5.57 0.25
N ILE A 588 41.00 -4.92 0.90
CA ILE A 588 41.17 -4.41 2.27
C ILE A 588 41.47 -5.55 3.23
N LEU A 589 40.76 -6.68 3.11
CA LEU A 589 41.00 -7.85 3.96
C LEU A 589 42.41 -8.40 3.78
N CYS A 590 42.90 -8.51 2.54
CA CYS A 590 44.27 -8.92 2.28
C CYS A 590 45.27 -7.99 2.98
N ILE A 591 45.09 -6.67 2.86
CA ILE A 591 45.97 -5.68 3.48
C ILE A 591 45.96 -5.81 5.00
N VAL A 592 44.78 -5.96 5.61
CA VAL A 592 44.61 -6.09 7.06
C VAL A 592 45.30 -7.36 7.57
N VAL A 593 45.07 -8.51 6.92
CA VAL A 593 45.69 -9.77 7.36
C VAL A 593 47.20 -9.74 7.15
N ILE A 594 47.70 -9.19 6.04
CA ILE A 594 49.13 -9.02 5.80
C ILE A 594 49.74 -8.10 6.87
N PHE A 595 49.08 -6.99 7.21
CA PHE A 595 49.56 -6.06 8.24
C PHE A 595 49.61 -6.70 9.64
N VAL A 596 48.55 -7.42 10.03
CA VAL A 596 48.53 -8.19 11.28
C VAL A 596 49.63 -9.25 11.29
N SER A 597 49.81 -9.96 10.18
CA SER A 597 50.86 -10.97 10.07
C SER A 597 52.27 -10.37 10.20
N LEU A 598 52.49 -9.17 9.66
CA LEU A 598 53.75 -8.43 9.79
C LEU A 598 54.03 -8.10 11.25
N ILE A 599 53.03 -7.59 11.99
CA ILE A 599 53.17 -7.27 13.42
C ILE A 599 53.55 -8.53 14.21
N ILE A 600 52.80 -9.63 14.04
CA ILE A 600 53.06 -10.88 14.76
C ILE A 600 54.46 -11.41 14.40
N ALA A 601 54.84 -11.41 13.11
CA ALA A 601 56.14 -11.86 12.66
C ALA A 601 57.29 -11.04 13.27
N VAL A 602 57.18 -9.71 13.31
CA VAL A 602 58.19 -8.82 13.92
C VAL A 602 58.35 -9.11 15.42
N ILE A 603 57.25 -9.32 16.15
CA ILE A 603 57.29 -9.65 17.59
C ILE A 603 58.05 -10.95 17.83
N PHE A 604 57.70 -12.02 17.12
CA PHE A 604 58.37 -13.31 17.28
C PHE A 604 59.86 -13.27 16.87
N ILE A 605 60.18 -12.59 15.77
CA ILE A 605 61.57 -12.47 15.31
C ILE A 605 62.41 -11.66 16.31
N LYS A 606 61.87 -10.56 16.86
CA LYS A 606 62.55 -9.76 17.89
C LYS A 606 62.81 -10.57 19.16
N ASN A 607 61.81 -11.30 19.64
CA ASN A 607 61.96 -12.19 20.80
C ASN A 607 63.02 -13.27 20.56
N ASN A 608 63.07 -13.84 19.36
CA ASN A 608 64.06 -14.86 18.99
C ASN A 608 65.49 -14.28 18.90
N LEU A 609 65.66 -13.07 18.36
CA LEU A 609 66.98 -12.44 18.17
C LEU A 609 67.61 -11.87 19.44
N ASN A 610 66.82 -11.67 20.50
CA ASN A 610 67.30 -11.29 21.83
C ASN A 610 67.96 -12.45 22.59
N SER A 611 67.87 -13.69 22.08
CA SER A 611 68.55 -14.85 22.66
C SER A 611 70.04 -14.91 22.23
N GLU A 612 70.92 -15.33 23.13
CA GLU A 612 72.37 -15.43 22.85
C GLU A 612 72.70 -16.52 21.81
N PRO A 613 73.64 -16.29 20.87
CA PRO A 613 73.98 -17.24 19.80
C PRO A 613 74.50 -18.60 20.30
N LEU A 614 75.24 -18.62 21.40
CA LEU A 614 75.82 -19.84 21.99
C LEU A 614 74.74 -20.74 22.60
N ILE A 615 73.70 -20.17 23.22
CA ILE A 615 72.57 -20.91 23.79
C ILE A 615 71.68 -21.52 22.68
N LEU A 616 71.61 -20.86 21.51
CA LEU A 616 70.87 -21.34 20.34
C LEU A 616 71.56 -22.50 19.59
N LEU A 617 72.89 -22.63 19.73
CA LEU A 617 73.69 -23.71 19.12
C LEU A 617 73.82 -24.95 20.03
N GLY A 618 73.76 -24.77 21.36
CA GLY A 618 73.90 -25.84 22.35
C GLY A 618 72.64 -26.67 22.63
N LYS A 619 71.45 -26.28 22.13
CA LYS A 619 70.23 -27.10 22.24
C LYS A 619 70.15 -28.10 21.08
N ASN A 620 70.60 -29.33 21.33
CA ASN A 620 70.31 -30.48 20.48
C ASN A 620 68.79 -30.76 20.47
N GLU A 621 68.34 -31.29 19.34
CA GLU A 621 66.95 -31.66 19.08
C GLU A 621 66.49 -32.78 20.02
N GLU A 622 65.37 -32.56 20.70
CA GLU A 622 64.32 -33.58 20.84
C GLU A 622 63.10 -33.12 20.02
#